data_AF-A0A1D2MXC6-F1
#
_entry.id   AF-A0A1D2MXC6-F1
#
_cell.length_a   1.000
_cell.length_b   1.000
_cell.length_c   1.000
_cell.angle_alpha   90.00
_cell.angle_beta   90.00
_cell.angle_gamma   90.00
#
_symmetry.space_group_name_H-M   'P 1'
#
loop_
_entity.id
_entity.type
_entity.pdbx_description
1 polymer ?
#
loop_
_entity_poly.entity_id
_entity_poly.type
_entity_poly.pdbx_seq_one_letter_code
_entity_poly.pdbx_strand_id
1 'polypeptide(L)'
;MLKKCRRKLLHAARKYNIQMLEKVMVKLLFNKPPELFTLSNVLTLYFFTVKVEEYETLCDKMMAILKKNSKELRSVAAYRDLMEKNPNEAF
;
A
#
# COMPACT_ATOMS: atom_id res chain seq x y z
N MET A 1 -5.31 6.98 15.69
CA MET A 1 -6.56 6.78 14.94
C MET A 1 -6.54 7.23 13.46
N LEU A 2 -5.90 8.35 13.08
CA LEU A 2 -5.90 8.89 11.70
C LEU A 2 -5.32 8.00 10.57
N LYS A 3 -4.47 7.00 10.87
CA LYS A 3 -3.79 6.18 9.84
C LYS A 3 -4.70 5.14 9.16
N LYS A 4 -5.77 4.68 9.83
CA LYS A 4 -6.70 3.65 9.29
C LYS A 4 -7.75 4.23 8.32
N CYS A 5 -8.04 5.54 8.43
CA CYS A 5 -9.09 6.20 7.64
C CYS A 5 -8.69 6.41 6.18
N ARG A 6 -7.41 6.68 5.87
CA ARG A 6 -6.99 7.03 4.51
C ARG A 6 -7.18 5.90 3.50
N ARG A 7 -6.84 4.66 3.84
CA ARG A 7 -7.09 3.52 2.94
C ARG A 7 -8.57 3.24 2.73
N LYS A 8 -9.36 3.27 3.82
CA LYS A 8 -10.81 3.08 3.74
C LYS A 8 -11.46 4.14 2.85
N LEU A 9 -10.96 5.38 2.92
CA LEU A 9 -11.43 6.48 2.11
C LEU A 9 -11.04 6.33 0.62
N LEU A 10 -9.82 5.89 0.31
CA LEU A 10 -9.42 5.60 -1.06
C LEU A 10 -10.24 4.45 -1.67
N HIS A 11 -10.43 3.37 -0.90
CA HIS A 11 -11.27 2.24 -1.32
C HIS A 11 -12.73 2.66 -1.53
N ALA A 12 -13.29 3.47 -0.63
CA ALA A 12 -14.64 4.02 -0.78
C ALA A 12 -14.74 4.96 -1.99
N ALA A 13 -13.77 5.87 -2.18
CA ALA A 13 -13.74 6.77 -3.32
C ALA A 13 -13.79 6.00 -4.64
N ARG A 14 -12.99 4.95 -4.79
CA ARG A 14 -13.03 4.08 -5.97
C ARG A 14 -14.35 3.31 -6.09
N LYS A 15 -14.81 2.69 -5.00
CA LYS A 15 -16.06 1.90 -4.98
C LYS A 15 -17.29 2.73 -5.38
N TYR A 16 -17.33 4.00 -4.99
CA TYR A 16 -18.43 4.93 -5.31
C TYR A 16 -18.11 5.84 -6.51
N ASN A 17 -17.04 5.57 -7.26
CA ASN A 17 -16.60 6.34 -8.42
C ASN A 17 -16.45 7.86 -8.16
N ILE A 18 -16.01 8.23 -6.96
CA ILE A 18 -15.74 9.61 -6.55
C ILE A 18 -14.31 9.98 -7.00
N GLN A 19 -14.15 10.16 -8.31
CA GLN A 19 -12.84 10.34 -8.96
C GLN A 19 -11.99 11.46 -8.36
N MET A 20 -12.62 12.58 -7.96
CA MET A 20 -11.88 13.70 -7.36
C MET A 20 -11.27 13.33 -6.02
N LEU A 21 -12.01 12.59 -5.18
CA LEU A 21 -11.52 12.11 -3.89
C LEU A 21 -10.43 11.06 -4.09
N GLU A 22 -10.59 10.15 -5.05
CA GLU A 22 -9.59 9.16 -5.41
C GLU A 22 -8.26 9.82 -5.81
N LYS A 23 -8.29 10.79 -6.72
CA LYS A 23 -7.10 11.55 -7.15
C LYS A 23 -6.42 12.27 -6.00
N VAL A 24 -7.18 12.93 -5.12
CA VAL A 24 -6.64 13.60 -3.93
C VAL A 24 -5.96 12.61 -3.00
N MET A 25 -6.57 11.44 -2.79
CA MET A 25 -6.04 10.40 -1.91
C MET A 25 -4.77 9.76 -2.45
N VAL A 26 -4.71 9.48 -3.76
CA VAL A 26 -3.49 9.00 -4.43
C VAL A 26 -2.37 10.01 -4.30
N LYS A 27 -2.63 11.30 -4.60
CA LYS A 27 -1.63 12.37 -4.47
C LYS A 27 -1.11 12.52 -3.03
N LEU A 28 -2.00 12.44 -2.04
CA LEU A 28 -1.62 12.50 -0.63
C LEU A 28 -0.75 11.32 -0.19
N LEU A 29 -1.03 10.11 -0.70
CA LEU A 29 -0.21 8.92 -0.41
C LEU A 29 1.13 8.97 -1.16
N PHE A 30 1.12 9.45 -2.41
CA PHE A 30 2.32 9.60 -3.21
C PHE A 30 3.27 10.68 -2.67
N ASN A 31 2.77 11.79 -2.14
CA ASN A 31 3.61 12.84 -1.58
C ASN A 31 4.07 12.55 -0.14
N LYS A 32 3.54 11.51 0.49
CA LYS A 32 3.90 11.18 1.87
C LYS A 32 5.34 10.64 1.97
N PRO A 33 6.19 11.18 2.86
CA PRO A 33 7.54 10.65 3.08
C PRO A 33 7.55 9.15 3.47
N PRO A 34 8.48 8.33 2.94
CA PRO A 34 8.61 6.91 3.24
C PRO A 34 8.62 6.58 4.74
N GLU A 35 9.29 7.40 5.53
CA GLU A 35 9.51 7.23 6.98
C GLU A 35 8.21 7.32 7.79
N LEU A 36 7.18 7.95 7.21
CA LEU A 36 5.87 8.07 7.83
C LEU A 36 4.95 6.88 7.54
N PHE A 37 5.41 5.92 6.75
CA PHE A 37 4.74 4.64 6.55
C PHE A 37 5.22 3.60 7.57
N THR A 38 4.30 2.75 8.01
CA THR A 38 4.66 1.52 8.72
C THR A 38 4.70 0.39 7.68
N LEU A 39 5.57 -0.60 7.83
CA LEU A 39 5.68 -1.71 6.86
C LEU A 39 4.35 -2.43 6.64
N SER A 40 3.57 -2.67 7.69
CA SER A 40 2.21 -3.21 7.56
C SER A 40 1.30 -2.35 6.66
N ASN A 41 1.41 -1.02 6.73
CA ASN A 41 0.63 -0.12 5.88
C ASN A 41 1.12 -0.14 4.43
N VAL A 42 2.44 -0.19 4.21
CA VAL A 42 3.04 -0.30 2.86
C VAL A 42 2.58 -1.61 2.21
N LEU A 43 2.66 -2.73 2.93
CA LEU A 43 2.24 -4.04 2.44
C LEU A 43 0.76 -4.04 2.03
N THR A 44 -0.11 -3.47 2.87
CA THR A 44 -1.54 -3.36 2.55
C THR A 44 -1.79 -2.46 1.35
N LEU A 45 -1.05 -1.34 1.23
CA LEU A 45 -1.19 -0.43 0.11
C LEU A 45 -0.71 -1.06 -1.19
N TYR A 46 0.41 -1.79 -1.16
CA TYR A 46 0.93 -2.53 -2.30
C TYR A 46 -0.12 -3.52 -2.83
N PHE A 47 -0.71 -4.36 -1.98
CA PHE A 47 -1.76 -5.30 -2.42
C PHE A 47 -3.01 -4.62 -2.96
N PHE A 48 -3.30 -3.41 -2.48
CA PHE A 48 -4.40 -2.62 -2.99
C PHE A 48 -4.08 -2.03 -4.37
N THR A 49 -2.85 -1.55 -4.58
CA THR A 49 -2.43 -0.89 -5.83
C THR A 49 -2.02 -1.86 -6.93
N VAL A 50 -1.51 -3.05 -6.60
CA VAL A 50 -1.03 -4.03 -7.60
C VAL A 50 -2.15 -4.52 -8.54
N LYS A 51 -3.41 -4.44 -8.11
CA LYS A 51 -4.58 -4.86 -8.89
C LYS A 51 -5.23 -3.70 -9.67
N VAL A 52 -4.59 -2.54 -9.68
CA VAL A 52 -5.16 -1.28 -10.16
C VAL A 52 -4.14 -0.56 -11.03
N GLU A 53 -4.32 -0.63 -12.35
CA GLU A 53 -3.41 -0.02 -13.33
C GLU A 53 -3.22 1.48 -13.09
N GLU A 54 -4.29 2.21 -12.71
CA GLU A 54 -4.21 3.66 -12.49
C GLU A 54 -3.32 4.05 -11.30
N TYR A 55 -2.89 3.08 -10.48
CA TYR A 55 -2.03 3.30 -9.31
C TYR A 55 -0.60 2.80 -9.51
N GLU A 56 -0.17 2.50 -10.73
CA GLU A 56 1.18 1.98 -11.03
C GLU A 56 2.30 2.76 -10.31
N THR A 57 2.32 4.08 -10.44
CA THR A 57 3.33 4.94 -9.76
C THR A 57 3.29 4.85 -8.23
N LEU A 58 2.10 4.69 -7.64
CA LEU A 58 1.95 4.49 -6.20
C LEU A 58 2.38 3.07 -5.81
N CYS A 59 2.09 2.08 -6.65
CA CYS A 59 2.50 0.69 -6.51
C CYS A 59 4.02 0.56 -6.49
N ASP A 60 4.71 1.16 -7.45
CA ASP A 60 6.17 1.20 -7.55
C ASP A 60 6.79 1.84 -6.32
N LYS A 61 6.20 2.94 -5.84
CA LYS A 61 6.64 3.58 -4.60
C LYS A 61 6.52 2.66 -3.40
N MET A 62 5.39 1.95 -3.25
CA MET A 62 5.22 0.99 -2.14
C MET A 62 6.23 -0.15 -2.27
N MET A 63 6.43 -0.68 -3.47
CA MET A 63 7.41 -1.74 -3.74
C MET A 63 8.84 -1.28 -3.41
N ALA A 64 9.23 -0.05 -3.75
CA ALA A 64 10.54 0.49 -3.41
C ALA A 64 10.77 0.56 -1.89
N ILE A 65 9.74 0.96 -1.13
CA ILE A 65 9.80 0.97 0.34
C ILE A 65 9.93 -0.46 0.89
N LEU A 66 9.19 -1.44 0.35
CA LEU A 66 9.28 -2.83 0.79
C LEU A 66 10.67 -3.41 0.52
N LYS A 67 11.23 -3.20 -0.68
CA LYS A 67 12.58 -3.66 -1.05
C LYS A 67 13.65 -3.07 -0.15
N LYS A 68 13.57 -1.77 0.16
CA LYS A 68 14.51 -1.09 1.08
C LYS A 68 14.49 -1.67 2.50
N ASN A 69 13.33 -2.19 2.94
CA ASN A 69 13.11 -2.70 4.29
C ASN A 69 12.92 -4.24 4.33
N SER A 70 13.43 -4.96 3.34
CA SER A 70 13.20 -6.41 3.17
C SER A 70 13.60 -7.26 4.38
N LYS A 71 14.66 -6.88 5.09
CA LYS A 71 15.10 -7.55 6.33
C LYS A 71 14.06 -7.44 7.44
N GLU A 72 13.52 -6.25 7.65
CA GLU A 72 12.48 -5.99 8.66
C GLU A 72 11.14 -6.58 8.24
N LEU A 73 10.88 -6.68 6.93
CA LEU A 73 9.63 -7.20 6.38
C LEU A 73 9.35 -8.64 6.83
N ARG A 74 10.39 -9.48 6.95
CA ARG A 74 10.29 -10.86 7.46
C ARG A 74 9.73 -10.97 8.88
N SER A 75 9.82 -9.90 9.67
CA SER A 75 9.26 -9.85 11.03
C SER A 75 7.78 -9.47 11.06
N VAL A 76 7.24 -8.94 9.95
CA VAL A 76 5.85 -8.50 9.85
C VAL A 76 4.93 -9.72 9.69
N ALA A 77 4.02 -9.93 10.65
CA ALA A 77 3.09 -11.07 10.63
C ALA A 77 2.35 -11.23 9.29
N ALA A 78 1.81 -10.14 8.75
CA ALA A 78 1.10 -10.17 7.46
C ALA A 78 1.98 -10.59 6.26
N TYR A 79 3.28 -10.35 6.31
CA TYR A 79 4.21 -10.80 5.28
C TYR A 79 4.63 -12.26 5.49
N ARG A 80 4.74 -12.73 6.74
CA ARG A 80 4.90 -14.18 7.01
C ARG A 80 3.69 -14.97 6.53
N ASP A 81 2.48 -14.49 6.83
CA ASP A 81 1.24 -15.11 6.36
C ASP A 81 1.17 -15.15 4.83
N LEU A 82 1.70 -14.12 4.15
CA LEU A 82 1.82 -14.09 2.70
C LEU A 82 2.83 -15.13 2.20
N MET A 83 4.02 -15.18 2.79
CA MET A 83 5.06 -16.15 2.42
C MET A 83 4.59 -17.60 2.57
N GLU A 84 3.79 -17.88 3.60
CA GLU A 84 3.23 -19.21 3.84
C GLU A 84 2.10 -19.56 2.85
N LYS A 85 1.23 -18.60 2.52
CA LYS A 85 0.04 -18.87 1.70
C LYS A 85 0.28 -18.73 0.21
N ASN A 86 1.09 -17.75 -0.19
CA ASN A 86 1.33 -17.35 -1.59
C ASN A 86 2.80 -16.92 -1.78
N PRO A 87 3.76 -17.86 -1.73
CA PRO A 87 5.19 -17.54 -1.80
C PRO A 87 5.60 -16.84 -3.11
N ASN A 88 4.88 -17.05 -4.22
CA ASN A 88 5.14 -16.39 -5.50
C ASN A 88 4.82 -14.88 -5.48
N GLU A 89 4.02 -14.42 -4.51
CA GLU A 89 3.70 -12.99 -4.32
C GLU A 89 4.63 -12.34 -3.28
N ALA A 90 5.54 -13.10 -2.66
CA ALA A 90 6.53 -12.58 -1.74
C ALA A 90 7.79 -12.12 -2.49
N PHE A 91 8.31 -10.95 -2.10
CA PHE A 91 9.50 -10.30 -2.68
C PHE A 91 10.80 -10.75 -2.05
#